data_AF-A0A918CDG5-F1
#
_entry.id   AF-A0A918CDG5-F1
#
_cell.length_a   1.000
_cell.length_b   1.000
_cell.length_c   1.000
_cell.angle_alpha   90.00
_cell.angle_beta   90.00
_cell.angle_gamma   90.00
#
_symmetry.space_group_name_H-M   'P 1'
#
loop_
_entity.id
_entity.type
_entity.pdbx_description
1 polymer ?
#
loop_
_entity_poly.entity_id
_entity_poly.type
_entity_poly.pdbx_seq_one_letter_code
_entity_poly.pdbx_strand_id
1 'polypeptide(L)'
;MTAAADAQVCAVASVAGFDLGAVGARCRVDPVTRAAFVTAFEGELLPLRGTSGEALVSERESTGIDWSLAGLDPRLADRPVLLVGAGRDEAAPVQIHHEPLVAAYRTHTVPRLDHQVFMTDHSLSDHRVALARVVIDFLDRSMGAAR
;
A
#
# COMPACT_ATOMS: atom_id res chain seq x y z
N MET A 1 12.35 -3.22 4.73
CA MET A 1 11.75 -4.18 5.68
C MET A 1 10.28 -3.80 5.83
N THR A 2 9.35 -4.71 5.55
CA THR A 2 7.90 -4.49 5.75
C THR A 2 7.47 -5.11 7.09
N ALA A 3 6.31 -4.73 7.61
CA ALA A 3 5.72 -5.35 8.81
C ALA A 3 5.62 -6.89 8.70
N ALA A 4 5.40 -7.41 7.49
CA ALA A 4 5.35 -8.85 7.21
C ALA A 4 6.68 -9.61 7.46
N ALA A 5 7.79 -8.89 7.64
CA ALA A 5 9.10 -9.45 7.97
C ALA A 5 9.42 -9.41 9.47
N ASP A 6 8.56 -8.82 10.29
CA ASP A 6 8.79 -8.65 11.71
C ASP A 6 7.64 -9.24 12.53
N ALA A 7 7.91 -10.33 13.25
CA ALA A 7 6.92 -10.99 14.09
C ALA A 7 6.55 -10.18 15.34
N GLN A 8 7.34 -9.16 15.72
CA GLN A 8 7.02 -8.27 16.85
C GLN A 8 5.95 -7.24 16.51
N VAL A 9 5.69 -6.99 15.22
CA VAL A 9 4.62 -6.09 14.78
C VAL A 9 3.27 -6.81 14.91
N CYS A 10 2.50 -6.44 15.94
CA CYS A 10 1.26 -7.12 16.29
C CYS A 10 0.01 -6.68 15.51
N ALA A 11 0.07 -5.59 14.75
CA ALA A 11 -1.02 -5.07 13.92
C ALA A 11 -0.46 -4.20 12.78
N VAL A 12 -1.17 -4.14 11.64
CA VAL A 12 -0.73 -3.39 10.46
C VAL A 12 -1.83 -2.47 9.96
N ALA A 13 -1.49 -1.23 9.63
CA ALA A 13 -2.37 -0.31 8.93
C ALA A 13 -1.67 0.24 7.68
N SER A 14 -2.39 0.30 6.56
CA SER A 14 -1.97 0.93 5.31
C SER A 14 -2.99 2.00 4.92
N VAL A 15 -2.54 3.21 4.64
CA VAL A 15 -3.39 4.35 4.27
C VAL A 15 -2.91 4.88 2.93
N ALA A 16 -3.81 4.92 1.94
CA ALA A 16 -3.49 5.22 0.55
C ALA A 16 -2.30 4.39 0.03
N GLY A 17 -2.30 3.10 0.37
CA GLY A 17 -1.17 2.20 0.09
C GLY A 17 -0.87 2.10 -1.40
N PHE A 18 0.42 2.18 -1.74
CA PHE A 18 0.91 2.07 -3.12
C PHE A 18 1.62 0.73 -3.33
N ASP A 19 0.99 -0.17 -4.07
CA ASP A 19 1.60 -1.45 -4.46
C ASP A 19 2.63 -1.28 -5.59
N LEU A 20 3.92 -1.23 -5.23
CA LEU A 20 5.03 -1.13 -6.19
C LEU A 20 5.13 -2.34 -7.13
N GLY A 21 4.70 -3.52 -6.67
CA GLY A 21 4.74 -4.75 -7.47
C GLY A 21 3.69 -4.75 -8.57
N ALA A 22 2.47 -4.31 -8.26
CA ALA A 22 1.41 -4.12 -9.25
C ALA A 22 1.84 -3.14 -10.34
N VAL A 23 2.49 -2.04 -9.95
CA VAL A 23 2.96 -1.05 -10.94
C VAL A 23 4.14 -1.57 -11.75
N GLY A 24 5.11 -2.25 -11.12
CA GLY A 24 6.21 -2.90 -11.83
C GLY A 24 5.69 -3.88 -12.89
N ALA A 25 4.68 -4.67 -12.56
CA ALA A 25 4.03 -5.57 -13.51
C ALA A 25 3.37 -4.83 -14.69
N ARG A 26 2.71 -3.69 -14.44
CA ARG A 26 2.09 -2.91 -15.51
C ARG A 26 3.11 -2.26 -16.44
N CYS A 27 4.23 -1.77 -15.90
CA CYS A 27 5.26 -1.13 -16.72
C CYS A 27 6.03 -2.07 -17.62
N ARG A 28 6.16 -3.35 -17.23
CA ARG A 28 6.71 -4.39 -18.11
C ARG A 28 5.89 -4.61 -19.38
N VAL A 29 4.58 -4.34 -19.35
CA VAL A 29 3.67 -4.63 -20.46
C VAL A 29 3.13 -3.36 -21.15
N ASP A 30 3.26 -2.20 -20.53
CA ASP A 30 2.80 -0.91 -21.07
C ASP A 30 3.93 0.15 -21.03
N PRO A 31 4.57 0.42 -22.19
CA PRO A 31 5.61 1.44 -22.32
C PRO A 31 5.15 2.86 -21.99
N VAL A 32 3.87 3.19 -22.20
CA VAL A 32 3.32 4.52 -21.89
C VAL A 32 3.24 4.70 -20.38
N THR A 33 2.67 3.72 -19.68
CA THR A 33 2.67 3.71 -18.21
C THR A 33 4.10 3.73 -17.66
N ARG A 34 5.02 2.96 -18.26
CA ARG A 34 6.45 2.98 -17.88
C ARG A 34 7.04 4.39 -17.98
N ALA A 35 6.91 5.06 -19.12
CA ALA A 35 7.45 6.40 -19.35
C ALA A 35 6.84 7.45 -18.40
N ALA A 36 5.54 7.34 -18.09
CA ALA A 36 4.87 8.21 -17.13
C ALA A 36 5.50 8.09 -15.73
N PHE A 37 5.75 6.85 -15.26
CA PHE A 37 6.39 6.64 -13.96
C PHE A 37 7.87 7.04 -13.93
N VAL A 38 8.61 6.87 -15.02
CA VAL A 38 9.99 7.38 -15.11
C VAL A 38 9.98 8.90 -14.89
N THR A 39 9.13 9.62 -15.61
CA THR A 39 9.00 11.08 -15.46
C THR A 39 8.58 11.47 -14.05
N ALA A 40 7.58 10.80 -13.50
CA ALA A 40 7.09 11.08 -12.15
C ALA A 40 8.19 10.88 -11.09
N PHE A 41 8.91 9.76 -11.13
CA PHE A 41 9.98 9.48 -10.18
C PHE A 41 11.19 10.38 -10.36
N GLU A 42 11.52 10.78 -11.60
CA GLU A 42 12.58 11.77 -11.86
C GLU A 42 12.29 13.11 -11.16
N GLY A 43 11.00 13.52 -11.13
CA GLY A 43 10.56 14.72 -10.41
C GLY A 43 10.68 14.64 -8.88
N GLU A 44 10.73 13.43 -8.31
CA GLU A 44 10.74 13.17 -6.87
C GLU A 44 12.14 12.81 -6.33
N LEU A 45 13.21 13.01 -7.13
CA LEU A 45 14.58 12.62 -6.75
C LEU A 45 15.27 13.57 -5.78
N LEU A 46 14.70 14.72 -5.44
CA LEU A 46 15.36 15.72 -4.59
C LEU A 46 15.99 15.15 -3.30
N PRO A 47 15.34 14.24 -2.54
CA PRO A 47 15.93 13.65 -1.35
C PRO A 47 16.84 12.44 -1.61
N LEU A 48 16.94 11.96 -2.86
CA LEU A 48 17.65 10.74 -3.23
C LEU A 48 18.99 11.05 -3.94
N ARG A 49 19.96 10.15 -3.78
CA ARG A 49 21.26 10.21 -4.44
C ARG A 49 21.58 8.85 -5.05
N GLY A 50 22.25 8.84 -6.20
CA GLY A 50 22.72 7.60 -6.83
C GLY A 50 21.63 6.79 -7.54
N THR A 51 20.51 7.41 -7.90
CA THR A 51 19.42 6.79 -8.66
C THR A 51 18.86 7.77 -9.69
N SER A 52 17.97 7.31 -10.55
CA SER A 52 17.19 8.10 -11.51
C SER A 52 15.76 7.53 -11.62
N GLY A 53 14.85 8.24 -12.28
CA GLY A 53 13.53 7.72 -12.60
C GLY A 53 13.61 6.39 -13.36
N GLU A 54 14.51 6.27 -14.34
CA GLU A 54 14.78 5.01 -15.04
C GLU A 54 15.29 3.93 -14.11
N ALA A 55 16.27 4.23 -13.25
CA ALA A 55 16.84 3.24 -12.35
C ALA A 55 15.78 2.70 -11.38
N LEU A 56 14.95 3.58 -10.80
CA LEU A 56 13.85 3.19 -9.91
C LEU A 56 12.77 2.36 -10.63
N VAL A 57 12.40 2.75 -11.86
CA VAL A 57 11.44 1.98 -12.67
C VAL A 57 12.00 0.63 -13.08
N SER A 58 13.27 0.56 -13.48
CA SER A 58 13.93 -0.70 -13.83
C SER A 58 14.06 -1.64 -12.63
N GLU A 59 14.39 -1.12 -11.45
CA GLU A 59 14.49 -1.89 -10.22
C GLU A 59 13.16 -2.57 -9.86
N ARG A 60 12.05 -1.82 -9.88
CA ARG A 60 10.73 -2.42 -9.63
C ARG A 60 10.30 -3.38 -10.75
N GLU A 61 10.77 -3.20 -12.00
CA GLU A 61 10.44 -4.12 -13.08
C GLU A 61 11.12 -5.48 -12.86
N SER A 62 12.34 -5.49 -12.33
CA SER A 62 13.08 -6.72 -12.01
C SER A 62 12.67 -7.35 -10.67
N THR A 63 12.34 -6.55 -9.67
CA THR A 63 12.19 -7.01 -8.27
C THR A 63 10.78 -6.82 -7.71
N GLY A 64 9.93 -6.04 -8.39
CA GLY A 64 8.65 -5.61 -7.84
C GLY A 64 7.67 -6.75 -7.52
N ILE A 65 7.82 -7.94 -8.10
CA ILE A 65 6.99 -9.10 -7.72
C ILE A 65 7.13 -9.41 -6.22
N ASP A 66 8.33 -9.26 -5.65
CA ASP A 66 8.63 -9.48 -4.24
C ASP A 66 8.12 -8.34 -3.35
N TRP A 67 7.73 -7.21 -3.94
CA TRP A 67 7.21 -6.02 -3.28
C TRP A 67 5.69 -5.88 -3.43
N SER A 68 5.04 -6.84 -4.09
CA SER A 68 3.58 -6.88 -4.21
C SER A 68 2.95 -6.95 -2.82
N LEU A 69 2.16 -5.95 -2.45
CA LEU A 69 1.47 -5.92 -1.16
C LEU A 69 0.42 -7.03 -1.10
N ALA A 70 -0.18 -7.34 -2.25
CA ALA A 70 -1.12 -8.44 -2.40
C ALA A 70 -0.47 -9.82 -2.24
N GLY A 71 0.86 -9.94 -2.31
CA GLY A 71 1.59 -11.18 -2.04
C GLY A 71 2.09 -11.32 -0.59
N LEU A 72 1.83 -10.32 0.27
CA LEU A 72 2.21 -10.37 1.69
C LEU A 72 1.15 -11.03 2.58
N ASP A 73 0.00 -11.40 2.02
CA ASP A 73 -1.17 -11.90 2.75
C ASP A 73 -0.89 -13.14 3.62
N PRO A 74 -0.23 -14.23 3.16
CA PRO A 74 0.14 -15.35 4.03
C PRO A 74 0.98 -14.93 5.24
N ARG A 75 1.82 -13.91 5.08
CA ARG A 75 2.78 -13.47 6.10
C ARG A 75 2.15 -12.53 7.13
N LEU A 76 0.96 -12.04 6.86
CA LEU A 76 0.17 -11.19 7.76
C LEU A 76 -1.10 -11.90 8.26
N ALA A 77 -1.27 -13.19 7.93
CA ALA A 77 -2.40 -14.02 8.32
C ALA A 77 -2.51 -14.26 9.84
N ASP A 78 -1.52 -13.84 10.62
CA ASP A 78 -1.45 -13.99 12.07
C ASP A 78 -1.82 -12.72 12.84
N ARG A 79 -2.12 -11.60 12.16
CA ARG A 79 -2.34 -10.30 12.83
C ARG A 79 -3.45 -9.44 12.19
N PRO A 80 -4.06 -8.52 12.95
CA PRO A 80 -5.04 -7.59 12.41
C PRO A 80 -4.45 -6.67 11.34
N VAL A 81 -5.22 -6.44 10.28
CA VAL A 81 -4.86 -5.55 9.18
C VAL A 81 -5.96 -4.53 8.93
N LEU A 82 -5.60 -3.25 8.84
CA LEU A 82 -6.44 -2.15 8.39
C LEU A 82 -5.94 -1.64 7.02
N LEU A 83 -6.83 -1.61 6.02
CA LEU A 83 -6.55 -1.03 4.71
C LEU A 83 -7.45 0.18 4.46
N VAL A 84 -6.88 1.35 4.26
CA VAL A 84 -7.61 2.58 3.93
C VAL A 84 -7.25 3.04 2.52
N GLY A 85 -8.25 3.19 1.65
CA GLY A 85 -8.11 3.76 0.31
C GLY A 85 -8.71 5.16 0.20
N ALA A 86 -8.35 5.88 -0.85
CA ALA A 86 -8.91 7.18 -1.20
C ALA A 86 -9.52 7.13 -2.62
N GLY A 87 -10.83 7.33 -2.74
CA GLY A 87 -11.60 7.06 -3.96
C GLY A 87 -11.39 8.07 -5.09
N ARG A 88 -10.75 9.21 -4.83
CA ARG A 88 -10.34 10.22 -5.84
C ARG A 88 -8.81 10.34 -5.90
N ASP A 89 -8.12 9.29 -5.50
CA ASP A 89 -6.67 9.23 -5.50
C ASP A 89 -6.14 9.00 -6.92
N GLU A 90 -5.45 10.00 -7.46
CA GLU A 90 -4.79 9.92 -8.76
C GLU A 90 -3.37 9.33 -8.68
N ALA A 91 -2.77 9.33 -7.49
CA ALA A 91 -1.43 8.79 -7.27
C ALA A 91 -1.46 7.28 -7.02
N ALA A 92 -2.40 6.80 -6.20
CA ALA A 92 -2.66 5.40 -5.91
C ALA A 92 -4.13 5.01 -6.15
N PRO A 93 -4.59 4.94 -7.41
CA PRO A 93 -5.99 4.61 -7.72
C PRO A 93 -6.43 3.29 -7.07
N VAL A 94 -7.58 3.31 -6.39
CA VAL A 94 -8.07 2.19 -5.57
C VAL A 94 -8.23 0.90 -6.36
N GLN A 95 -8.58 0.98 -7.64
CA GLN A 95 -8.77 -0.19 -8.51
C GLN A 95 -7.46 -0.93 -8.81
N ILE A 96 -6.32 -0.25 -8.64
CA ILE A 96 -4.99 -0.82 -8.90
C ILE A 96 -4.35 -1.27 -7.58
N HIS A 97 -4.45 -0.46 -6.52
CA HIS A 97 -3.64 -0.68 -5.32
C HIS A 97 -4.43 -1.15 -4.09
N HIS A 98 -5.73 -0.82 -3.99
CA HIS A 98 -6.52 -1.11 -2.80
C HIS A 98 -7.46 -2.31 -3.00
N GLU A 99 -8.28 -2.31 -4.05
CA GLU A 99 -9.29 -3.35 -4.29
C GLU A 99 -8.67 -4.74 -4.52
N PRO A 100 -7.60 -4.90 -5.34
CA PRO A 100 -6.94 -6.20 -5.50
C PRO A 100 -6.30 -6.67 -4.19
N LEU A 101 -5.76 -5.75 -3.39
CA LEU A 101 -5.17 -6.03 -2.09
C LEU A 101 -6.23 -6.54 -1.10
N VAL A 102 -7.38 -5.85 -1.00
CA VAL A 102 -8.51 -6.29 -0.18
C VAL A 102 -9.01 -7.66 -0.64
N ALA A 103 -9.10 -7.90 -1.95
CA ALA A 103 -9.51 -9.20 -2.49
C ALA A 103 -8.55 -10.32 -2.07
N ALA A 104 -7.23 -10.13 -2.22
CA ALA A 104 -6.22 -11.09 -1.77
C ALA A 104 -6.35 -11.41 -0.27
N TYR A 105 -6.48 -10.37 0.56
CA TYR A 105 -6.56 -10.54 2.02
C TYR A 105 -7.90 -11.12 2.49
N ARG A 106 -8.95 -11.05 1.67
CA ARG A 106 -10.22 -11.76 1.92
C ARG A 106 -10.14 -13.25 1.57
N THR A 107 -9.28 -13.64 0.63
CA THR A 107 -9.09 -15.06 0.28
C THR A 107 -8.27 -15.83 1.31
N HIS A 108 -7.56 -15.12 2.19
CA HIS A 108 -6.81 -15.68 3.30
C HIS A 108 -7.45 -15.33 4.64
N THR A 109 -7.37 -16.24 5.60
CA THR A 109 -7.91 -16.00 6.94
C THR A 109 -6.94 -15.15 7.76
N VAL A 110 -6.85 -13.85 7.46
CA VAL A 110 -6.29 -12.91 8.46
C VAL A 110 -7.25 -12.87 9.66
N PRO A 111 -6.78 -12.75 10.91
CA PRO A 111 -7.64 -12.87 12.08
C PRO A 111 -8.67 -11.73 12.14
N ARG A 112 -8.36 -10.60 11.49
CA ARG A 112 -9.24 -9.47 11.28
C ARG A 112 -8.74 -8.61 10.12
N LEU A 113 -9.58 -8.44 9.11
CA LEU A 113 -9.39 -7.46 8.02
C LEU A 113 -10.44 -6.35 8.17
N ASP A 114 -9.98 -5.13 8.48
CA ASP A 114 -10.80 -3.93 8.37
C ASP A 114 -10.38 -3.20 7.08
N HIS A 115 -11.34 -2.72 6.29
CA HIS A 115 -11.03 -1.85 5.16
C HIS A 115 -12.07 -0.76 4.94
N GLN A 116 -11.62 0.40 4.46
CA GLN A 116 -12.47 1.56 4.20
C GLN A 116 -11.93 2.39 3.05
N VAL A 117 -12.82 2.95 2.23
CA VAL A 117 -12.45 3.93 1.20
C VAL A 117 -13.12 5.26 1.52
N PHE A 118 -12.33 6.34 1.64
CA PHE A 118 -12.83 7.70 1.75
C PHE A 118 -12.94 8.35 0.38
N MET A 119 -14.03 9.08 0.09
CA MET A 119 -14.21 9.73 -1.21
C MET A 119 -13.46 11.07 -1.32
N THR A 120 -12.13 11.00 -1.23
CA THR A 120 -11.20 12.13 -1.24
C THR A 120 -9.92 11.80 -2.01
N ASP A 121 -9.02 12.78 -2.13
CA ASP A 121 -7.71 12.68 -2.78
C ASP A 121 -6.69 11.86 -1.97
N HIS A 122 -5.50 11.65 -2.56
CA HIS A 122 -4.39 10.88 -1.98
C HIS A 122 -3.99 11.34 -0.57
N SER A 123 -4.13 12.64 -0.28
CA SER A 123 -3.67 13.24 0.98
C SER A 123 -4.67 13.06 2.13
N LEU A 124 -5.92 12.71 1.81
CA LEU A 124 -7.05 12.67 2.73
C LEU A 124 -7.19 13.94 3.58
N SER A 125 -6.77 15.10 3.04
CA SER A 125 -6.57 16.29 3.88
C SER A 125 -7.85 16.83 4.50
N ASP A 126 -8.98 16.69 3.81
CA ASP A 126 -10.33 17.01 4.30
C ASP A 126 -10.94 15.91 5.20
N HIS A 127 -10.30 14.75 5.32
CA HIS A 127 -10.76 13.60 6.11
C HIS A 127 -9.83 13.24 7.28
N ARG A 128 -8.77 14.01 7.57
CA ARG A 128 -7.76 13.68 8.59
C ARG A 128 -8.34 13.33 9.97
N VAL A 129 -9.38 14.02 10.41
CA VAL A 129 -10.06 13.73 11.69
C VAL A 129 -10.79 12.38 11.64
N ALA A 130 -11.46 12.07 10.53
CA ALA A 130 -12.13 10.80 10.34
C ALA A 130 -11.12 9.65 10.23
N LEU A 131 -10.05 9.85 9.46
CA LEU A 131 -8.93 8.91 9.33
C LEU A 131 -8.31 8.60 10.70
N ALA A 132 -8.01 9.63 11.50
CA ALA A 132 -7.43 9.44 12.84
C ALA A 132 -8.32 8.58 13.74
N ARG A 133 -9.65 8.80 13.71
CA ARG A 133 -10.61 7.98 14.47
C ARG A 133 -10.58 6.52 14.02
N VAL A 134 -10.62 6.27 12.71
CA VAL A 134 -10.56 4.89 12.16
C VAL A 134 -9.29 4.17 12.61
N VAL A 135 -8.14 4.85 12.56
CA VAL A 135 -6.86 4.27 12.98
C VAL A 135 -6.83 4.01 14.49
N ILE A 136 -7.26 4.97 15.31
CA ILE A 136 -7.32 4.82 16.78
C ILE A 136 -8.27 3.66 17.15
N ASP A 137 -9.46 3.61 16.58
CA ASP A 137 -10.44 2.57 16.85
C ASP A 137 -9.90 1.17 16.45
N PHE A 138 -9.16 1.08 15.33
CA PHE A 138 -8.48 -0.15 14.92
C PHE A 138 -7.40 -0.56 15.94
N LEU A 139 -6.58 0.38 16.39
CA LEU A 139 -5.53 0.13 17.37
C LEU A 139 -6.11 -0.31 18.71
N ASP A 140 -7.16 0.34 19.21
CA ASP A 140 -7.84 -0.03 20.46
C ASP A 140 -8.40 -1.44 20.39
N ARG A 141 -9.02 -1.83 19.26
CA ARG A 141 -9.54 -3.20 19.07
C ARG A 141 -8.46 -4.25 18.86
N SER A 142 -7.28 -3.87 18.40
CA SER A 142 -6.17 -4.78 18.04
C SER A 142 -5.18 -4.97 19.18
N MET A 143 -5.01 -3.96 20.04
CA MET A 143 -4.06 -3.98 21.15
C MET A 143 -4.74 -3.92 22.53
N GLY A 144 -6.02 -3.55 22.60
CA GLY A 144 -6.75 -3.36 23.86
C GLY A 144 -7.08 -4.64 24.63
N ALA A 145 -6.78 -5.83 24.10
CA ALA A 145 -6.93 -7.10 24.80
C ALA A 145 -5.68 -7.53 25.60
N ALA A 146 -4.60 -6.72 25.61
CA ALA A 146 -3.38 -6.98 26.38
C ALA A 146 -3.40 -6.36 27.80
N ARG A 147 -4.57 -6.28 28.45
CA ARG A 147 -4.70 -5.88 29.86
C ARG A 147 -5.24 -7.03 30.70
#